data_AF-A0A849BPQ8-F1
#
_entry.id   AF-A0A849BPQ8-F1
#
_cell.length_a   1.000
_cell.length_b   1.000
_cell.length_c   1.000
_cell.angle_alpha   90.00
_cell.angle_beta   90.00
_cell.angle_gamma   90.00
#
_symmetry.space_group_name_H-M   'P 1'
#
loop_
_entity.id
_entity.type
_entity.pdbx_description
1 polymer ?
#
loop_
_entity_poly.entity_id
_entity_poly.type
_entity_poly.pdbx_seq_one_letter_code
_entity_poly.pdbx_strand_id
1 'polypeptide(L)'
;MGNVITYMAPPAAVETEVDIPIDSQSEAAPLSSIVQLAERDLNSVSRERLQAVMGQPDLSIETIRANRGFDPELQIEAARQLKSQRALRRNFAWSGYPTANEGRAVLEFAFVQLMSPRQRRGMNVNRLLGTLGAVRDAQGDFRELVARQNMYRFPSEDLSDVVASVLAFQRNWMGFTIPSLLRASQRIYNEVATSLGEARGNYEFYLSRVENLFLAPNLLELDEYGLPLPLALRFSQLGMVEEGDISQVLESFIALAQQPRTRSALSEVELWIVDDVLAGLGVVSRPN
;
A
#
# COMPACT_ATOMS: atom_id res chain seq x y z
N MET A 1 -24.60 16.48 -1.42
CA MET A 1 -25.20 15.15 -1.61
C MET A 1 -25.01 14.80 -3.08
N GLY A 2 -24.25 13.74 -3.39
CA GLY A 2 -23.98 13.33 -4.77
C GLY A 2 -24.98 12.26 -5.23
N ASN A 3 -25.58 12.45 -6.40
CA ASN A 3 -26.42 11.45 -7.04
C ASN A 3 -25.51 10.47 -7.81
N VAL A 4 -25.47 9.20 -7.41
CA VAL A 4 -24.80 8.15 -8.17
C VAL A 4 -25.73 7.68 -9.28
N ILE A 5 -25.42 8.02 -10.52
CA ILE A 5 -26.16 7.55 -11.70
C ILE A 5 -25.43 6.33 -12.26
N THR A 6 -26.04 5.16 -12.12
CA THR A 6 -25.53 3.90 -12.68
C THR A 6 -26.35 3.53 -13.92
N TYR A 7 -25.68 3.28 -15.04
CA TYR A 7 -26.29 2.86 -16.31
C TYR A 7 -26.42 1.33 -16.46
N MET A 8 -26.06 0.57 -15.43
CA MET A 8 -26.12 -0.91 -15.44
C MET A 8 -27.36 -1.40 -14.71
N ALA A 9 -28.02 -2.43 -15.25
CA ALA A 9 -29.11 -3.10 -14.56
C ALA A 9 -28.57 -3.74 -13.24
N PRO A 10 -29.35 -3.72 -12.14
CA PRO A 10 -28.95 -4.38 -10.92
C PRO A 10 -28.69 -5.87 -11.17
N PRO A 11 -27.64 -6.47 -10.56
CA PRO A 11 -27.43 -7.91 -10.67
C PRO A 11 -28.63 -8.67 -10.10
N ALA A 12 -28.89 -9.87 -10.63
CA ALA A 12 -29.96 -10.74 -10.13
C ALA A 12 -29.72 -11.09 -8.65
N ALA A 13 -30.79 -11.04 -7.84
CA ALA A 13 -30.71 -11.42 -6.44
C ALA A 13 -30.46 -12.93 -6.33
N VAL A 14 -29.27 -13.30 -5.85
CA VAL A 14 -28.92 -14.68 -5.51
C VAL A 14 -28.91 -14.78 -3.98
N GLU A 15 -29.67 -15.72 -3.43
CA GLU A 15 -29.62 -16.03 -2.01
C GLU A 15 -28.20 -16.51 -1.68
N THR A 16 -27.46 -15.70 -0.92
CA THR A 16 -26.05 -15.93 -0.62
C THR A 16 -25.93 -16.18 0.88
N GLU A 17 -25.62 -17.42 1.26
CA GLU A 17 -25.25 -17.74 2.64
C GLU A 17 -23.76 -17.40 2.82
N VAL A 18 -23.47 -16.51 3.77
CA VAL A 18 -22.10 -16.06 4.05
C VAL A 18 -21.54 -16.85 5.22
N ASP A 19 -20.58 -17.74 4.94
CA ASP A 19 -19.80 -18.41 5.99
C ASP A 19 -18.73 -17.45 6.53
N ILE A 20 -18.76 -17.18 7.85
CA ILE A 20 -17.79 -16.34 8.53
C ILE A 20 -16.73 -17.26 9.15
N PRO A 21 -15.47 -17.27 8.66
CA PRO A 21 -14.46 -18.26 9.05
C PRO A 21 -14.12 -18.30 10.54
N ILE A 22 -14.28 -17.17 11.24
CA ILE A 22 -14.04 -17.05 12.69
C ILE A 22 -15.14 -17.75 13.49
N ASP A 23 -16.37 -17.75 12.97
CA ASP A 23 -17.53 -18.36 13.63
C ASP A 23 -17.59 -19.85 13.31
N SER A 24 -17.47 -20.22 12.03
CA SER A 24 -17.57 -21.62 11.62
C SER A 24 -16.32 -22.43 11.93
N GLN A 25 -15.14 -21.81 11.85
CA GLN A 25 -13.85 -22.49 12.06
C GLN A 25 -13.74 -23.81 11.28
N SER A 26 -14.28 -23.82 10.06
CA SER A 26 -14.29 -24.99 9.18
C SER A 26 -12.87 -25.36 8.72
N GLU A 27 -12.69 -26.56 8.16
CA GLU A 27 -11.39 -26.96 7.59
C GLU A 27 -10.91 -26.01 6.47
N ALA A 28 -11.85 -25.38 5.77
CA ALA A 28 -11.58 -24.39 4.73
C ALA A 28 -11.21 -23.00 5.29
N ALA A 29 -11.47 -22.73 6.56
CA ALA A 29 -11.15 -21.44 7.17
C ALA A 29 -9.63 -21.19 7.14
N PRO A 30 -9.17 -20.01 6.67
CA PRO A 30 -7.75 -19.71 6.59
C PRO A 30 -7.07 -19.69 7.96
N LEU A 31 -5.89 -20.31 8.07
CA LEU A 31 -5.09 -20.29 9.31
C LEU A 31 -4.75 -18.87 9.76
N SER A 32 -4.56 -17.93 8.82
CA SER A 32 -4.32 -16.52 9.10
C SER A 32 -5.47 -15.81 9.84
N SER A 33 -6.70 -16.34 9.73
CA SER A 33 -7.86 -15.88 10.49
C SER A 33 -7.97 -16.60 11.84
N ILE A 34 -7.84 -17.92 11.84
CA ILE A 34 -7.99 -18.76 13.04
C ILE A 34 -6.94 -18.41 14.10
N VAL A 35 -5.69 -18.14 13.69
CA VAL A 35 -4.59 -17.80 14.61
C VAL A 35 -4.88 -16.56 15.47
N GLN A 36 -5.82 -15.69 15.05
CA GLN A 36 -6.20 -14.48 15.77
C GLN A 36 -7.16 -14.74 16.95
N LEU A 37 -7.77 -15.94 17.02
CA LEU A 37 -8.72 -16.28 18.07
C LEU A 37 -8.01 -16.58 19.39
N ALA A 38 -8.71 -16.31 20.50
CA ALA A 38 -8.23 -16.72 21.81
C ALA A 38 -8.37 -18.24 21.95
N GLU A 39 -7.50 -18.86 22.75
CA GLU A 39 -7.45 -20.32 22.91
C GLU A 39 -8.80 -20.93 23.34
N ARG A 40 -9.56 -20.20 24.14
CA ARG A 40 -10.89 -20.60 24.63
C ARG A 40 -11.97 -20.62 23.53
N ASP A 41 -11.75 -19.87 22.45
CA ASP A 41 -12.71 -19.71 21.35
C ASP A 41 -12.42 -20.73 20.22
N LEU A 42 -11.31 -21.49 20.31
CA LEU A 42 -10.94 -22.49 19.31
C LEU A 42 -11.72 -23.80 19.48
N ASN A 43 -12.34 -24.27 18.40
CA ASN A 43 -12.86 -25.63 18.33
C ASN A 43 -11.72 -26.67 18.25
N SER A 44 -12.04 -27.96 18.35
CA SER A 44 -11.03 -29.03 18.34
C SER A 44 -10.22 -29.07 17.04
N VAL A 45 -10.88 -28.92 15.90
CA VAL A 45 -10.25 -28.95 14.56
C VAL A 45 -9.26 -27.79 14.40
N SER A 46 -9.64 -26.59 14.77
CA SER A 46 -8.79 -25.40 14.69
C SER A 46 -7.60 -25.47 15.65
N ARG A 47 -7.80 -26.03 16.85
CA ARG A 47 -6.72 -26.25 17.82
C ARG A 47 -5.68 -27.24 17.29
N GLU A 48 -6.14 -28.34 16.68
CA GLU A 48 -5.25 -29.32 16.04
C GLU A 48 -4.47 -28.68 14.88
N ARG A 49 -5.14 -27.94 14.00
CA ARG A 49 -4.51 -27.25 12.88
C ARG A 49 -3.46 -26.22 13.32
N LEU A 50 -3.67 -25.55 14.46
CA LEU A 50 -2.71 -24.58 15.02
C LEU A 50 -1.57 -25.22 15.82
N GLN A 51 -1.61 -26.51 16.13
CA GLN A 51 -0.62 -27.15 17.00
C GLN A 51 0.81 -26.98 16.47
N ALA A 52 1.01 -27.16 15.16
CA ALA A 52 2.31 -26.98 14.52
C ALA A 52 2.79 -25.51 14.55
N VAL A 53 1.87 -24.56 14.43
CA VAL A 53 2.15 -23.12 14.49
C VAL A 53 2.55 -22.70 15.90
N MET A 54 1.87 -23.22 16.92
CA MET A 54 2.13 -22.91 18.33
C MET A 54 3.37 -23.61 18.89
N GLY A 55 3.70 -24.80 18.39
CA GLY A 55 4.77 -25.65 18.92
C GLY A 55 6.17 -25.40 18.33
N GLN A 56 6.28 -24.63 17.24
CA GLN A 56 7.57 -24.37 16.60
C GLN A 56 8.37 -23.26 17.31
N PRO A 57 9.73 -23.33 17.32
CA PRO A 57 10.59 -22.37 18.03
C PRO A 57 11.12 -21.24 17.13
N ASP A 58 10.69 -21.18 15.87
CA ASP A 58 11.26 -20.28 14.87
C ASP A 58 10.76 -18.85 14.98
N LEU A 59 9.48 -18.69 15.31
CA LEU A 59 8.79 -17.41 15.42
C LEU A 59 7.72 -17.42 16.53
N SER A 60 7.62 -16.36 17.30
CA SER A 60 6.63 -16.21 18.36
C SER A 60 5.21 -16.08 17.80
N ILE A 61 4.23 -16.53 18.58
CA ILE A 61 2.82 -16.35 18.22
C ILE A 61 2.43 -14.87 18.14
N GLU A 62 3.09 -14.01 18.92
CA GLU A 62 2.88 -12.57 18.94
C GLU A 62 3.26 -11.94 17.60
N THR A 63 4.43 -12.29 17.06
CA THR A 63 4.86 -11.81 15.74
C THR A 63 3.98 -12.36 14.62
N ILE A 64 3.60 -13.63 14.68
CA ILE A 64 2.67 -14.25 13.71
C ILE A 64 1.34 -13.47 13.68
N ARG A 65 0.78 -13.17 14.86
CA ARG A 65 -0.49 -12.45 14.99
C ARG A 65 -0.39 -10.98 14.55
N ALA A 66 0.74 -10.33 14.80
CA ALA A 66 0.97 -8.95 14.37
C ALA A 66 0.94 -8.82 12.83
N ASN A 67 1.32 -9.86 12.11
CA ASN A 67 1.30 -9.94 10.65
C ASN A 67 -0.06 -10.45 10.13
N ARG A 68 -1.14 -9.73 10.49
CA ARG A 68 -2.51 -10.07 10.09
C ARG A 68 -2.63 -10.26 8.57
N GLY A 69 -3.37 -11.29 8.17
CA GLY A 69 -3.62 -11.63 6.77
C GLY A 69 -2.52 -12.46 6.10
N PHE A 70 -1.36 -12.62 6.73
CA PHE A 70 -0.32 -13.55 6.26
C PHE A 70 -0.52 -14.95 6.84
N ASP A 71 -0.26 -15.95 6.02
CA ASP A 71 -0.34 -17.36 6.44
C ASP A 71 0.74 -17.66 7.50
N PRO A 72 0.38 -18.25 8.66
CA PRO A 72 1.34 -18.54 9.72
C PRO A 72 2.50 -19.44 9.27
N GLU A 73 2.25 -20.46 8.45
CA GLU A 73 3.28 -21.41 8.03
C GLU A 73 4.31 -20.74 7.12
N LEU A 74 3.85 -19.87 6.22
CA LEU A 74 4.73 -19.06 5.37
C LEU A 74 5.63 -18.13 6.20
N GLN A 75 5.11 -17.54 7.28
CA GLN A 75 5.91 -16.69 8.17
C GLN A 75 6.99 -17.48 8.91
N ILE A 76 6.64 -18.68 9.40
CA ILE A 76 7.56 -19.59 10.08
C ILE A 76 8.69 -20.02 9.14
N GLU A 77 8.35 -20.39 7.90
CA GLU A 77 9.33 -20.78 6.90
C GLU A 77 10.25 -19.61 6.50
N ALA A 78 9.70 -18.40 6.37
CA ALA A 78 10.50 -17.19 6.18
C ALA A 78 11.50 -16.99 7.34
N ALA A 79 11.09 -17.19 8.60
CA ALA A 79 11.97 -17.09 9.75
C ALA A 79 13.11 -18.13 9.70
N ARG A 80 12.81 -19.39 9.33
CA ARG A 80 13.82 -20.46 9.18
C ARG A 80 14.86 -20.15 8.10
N GLN A 81 14.41 -19.64 6.96
CA GLN A 81 15.31 -19.25 5.87
C GLN A 81 16.20 -18.09 6.30
N LEU A 82 15.64 -17.09 6.99
CA LEU A 82 16.45 -16.01 7.56
C LEU A 82 17.46 -16.59 8.54
N LYS A 83 17.08 -17.43 9.51
CA LYS A 83 18.03 -18.04 10.48
C LYS A 83 19.17 -18.82 9.80
N SER A 84 18.87 -19.59 8.76
CA SER A 84 19.87 -20.43 8.07
C SER A 84 20.77 -19.66 7.10
N GLN A 85 20.35 -18.51 6.56
CA GLN A 85 21.06 -17.81 5.48
C GLN A 85 21.60 -16.44 5.91
N ARG A 86 22.79 -16.42 6.54
CA ARG A 86 23.47 -15.16 6.94
C ARG A 86 23.68 -14.19 5.77
N ALA A 87 23.99 -14.73 4.59
CA ALA A 87 24.18 -13.96 3.37
C ALA A 87 22.92 -13.19 2.91
N LEU A 88 21.73 -13.73 3.20
CA LEU A 88 20.45 -13.09 2.92
C LEU A 88 20.15 -12.02 3.99
N ARG A 89 20.26 -12.39 5.27
CA ARG A 89 19.94 -11.52 6.42
C ARG A 89 20.71 -10.20 6.44
N ARG A 90 21.93 -10.17 5.90
CA ARG A 90 22.73 -8.94 5.85
C ARG A 90 22.02 -7.77 5.15
N ASN A 91 21.05 -8.07 4.28
CA ASN A 91 20.30 -7.07 3.51
C ASN A 91 19.07 -6.50 4.27
N PHE A 92 18.82 -6.93 5.50
CA PHE A 92 17.64 -6.55 6.28
C PHE A 92 17.98 -5.56 7.41
N ALA A 93 19.26 -5.40 7.75
CA ALA A 93 19.74 -4.57 8.86
C ALA A 93 19.88 -3.09 8.48
N TRP A 94 18.82 -2.45 7.99
CA TRP A 94 18.87 -1.04 7.57
C TRP A 94 17.79 -0.18 8.25
N SER A 95 18.07 1.12 8.32
CA SER A 95 17.13 2.16 8.73
C SER A 95 17.22 3.36 7.80
N GLY A 96 16.10 4.07 7.63
CA GLY A 96 16.03 5.15 6.65
C GLY A 96 15.73 4.60 5.25
N TYR A 97 16.50 5.03 4.25
CA TYR A 97 16.33 4.62 2.86
C TYR A 97 17.30 3.48 2.52
N PRO A 98 16.84 2.33 2.01
CA PRO A 98 17.70 1.19 1.70
C PRO A 98 18.53 1.44 0.44
N THR A 99 19.67 0.77 0.33
CA THR A 99 20.34 0.62 -0.97
C THR A 99 19.47 -0.17 -1.95
N ALA A 100 19.76 -0.07 -3.25
CA ALA A 100 19.02 -0.82 -4.27
C ALA A 100 19.04 -2.34 -4.02
N ASN A 101 20.18 -2.87 -3.53
CA ASN A 101 20.33 -4.28 -3.21
C ASN A 101 19.52 -4.69 -1.98
N GLU A 102 19.53 -3.88 -0.92
CA GLU A 102 18.75 -4.15 0.30
C GLU A 102 17.25 -4.11 0.01
N GLY A 103 16.77 -3.04 -0.63
CA GLY A 103 15.37 -2.88 -0.98
C GLY A 103 14.87 -4.01 -1.88
N ARG A 104 15.67 -4.39 -2.89
CA ARG A 104 15.38 -5.54 -3.75
C ARG A 104 15.32 -6.84 -2.95
N ALA A 105 16.35 -7.15 -2.17
CA ALA A 105 16.45 -8.41 -1.44
C ALA A 105 15.28 -8.60 -0.47
N VAL A 106 14.91 -7.56 0.28
CA VAL A 106 13.79 -7.61 1.22
C VAL A 106 12.47 -7.79 0.48
N LEU A 107 12.19 -7.01 -0.56
CA LEU A 107 10.92 -7.10 -1.30
C LEU A 107 10.79 -8.41 -2.07
N GLU A 108 11.85 -8.87 -2.70
CA GLU A 108 11.89 -10.17 -3.41
C GLU A 108 11.66 -11.32 -2.44
N PHE A 109 12.35 -11.32 -1.29
CA PHE A 109 12.14 -12.29 -0.24
C PHE A 109 10.69 -12.29 0.26
N ALA A 110 10.15 -11.12 0.61
CA ALA A 110 8.78 -10.99 1.10
C ALA A 110 7.75 -11.49 0.08
N PHE A 111 7.91 -11.09 -1.18
CA PHE A 111 7.03 -11.46 -2.28
C PHE A 111 7.00 -12.98 -2.53
N VAL A 112 8.17 -13.62 -2.43
CA VAL A 112 8.29 -15.07 -2.66
C VAL A 112 7.81 -15.87 -1.46
N GLN A 113 8.23 -15.48 -0.25
CA GLN A 113 8.02 -16.28 0.97
C GLN A 113 6.68 -16.00 1.66
N LEU A 114 6.16 -14.77 1.59
CA LEU A 114 4.96 -14.40 2.36
C LEU A 114 3.69 -14.35 1.51
N MET A 115 3.79 -14.46 0.18
CA MET A 115 2.62 -14.47 -0.70
C MET A 115 2.45 -15.80 -1.41
N SER A 116 1.26 -16.38 -1.28
CA SER A 116 0.80 -17.47 -2.14
C SER A 116 0.64 -16.98 -3.60
N PRO A 117 0.73 -17.88 -4.60
CA PRO A 117 0.55 -17.52 -6.00
C PRO A 117 -0.76 -16.77 -6.30
N ARG A 118 -1.86 -17.13 -5.61
CA ARG A 118 -3.17 -16.48 -5.76
C ARG A 118 -3.15 -15.02 -5.29
N GLN A 119 -2.42 -14.72 -4.20
CA GLN A 119 -2.31 -13.36 -3.66
C GLN A 119 -1.47 -12.43 -4.56
N ARG A 120 -0.62 -12.98 -5.43
CA ARG A 120 0.24 -12.18 -6.33
C ARG A 120 -0.55 -11.50 -7.45
N ARG A 121 -1.78 -11.96 -7.76
CA ARG A 121 -2.68 -11.34 -8.77
C ARG A 121 -1.98 -11.12 -10.13
N GLY A 122 -1.21 -12.09 -10.58
CA GLY A 122 -0.46 -12.01 -11.85
C GLY A 122 0.79 -11.11 -11.82
N MET A 123 1.07 -10.43 -10.70
CA MET A 123 2.33 -9.71 -10.50
C MET A 123 3.49 -10.69 -10.42
N ASN A 124 4.65 -10.27 -10.92
CA ASN A 124 5.93 -10.95 -10.68
C ASN A 124 6.92 -9.95 -10.05
N VAL A 125 7.99 -10.47 -9.45
CA VAL A 125 8.93 -9.64 -8.68
C VAL A 125 9.63 -8.56 -9.53
N ASN A 126 9.99 -8.86 -10.78
CA ASN A 126 10.67 -7.90 -11.64
C ASN A 126 9.73 -6.78 -12.06
N ARG A 127 8.46 -7.10 -12.38
CA ARG A 127 7.43 -6.09 -12.66
C ARG A 127 7.15 -5.25 -11.41
N LEU A 128 7.03 -5.87 -10.24
CA LEU A 128 6.84 -5.17 -8.97
C LEU A 128 7.94 -4.13 -8.72
N LEU A 129 9.21 -4.55 -8.79
CA LEU A 129 10.36 -3.67 -8.56
C LEU A 129 10.50 -2.61 -9.65
N GLY A 130 10.26 -2.98 -10.92
CA GLY A 130 10.30 -2.06 -12.04
C GLY A 130 9.23 -0.98 -11.96
N THR A 131 7.98 -1.35 -11.65
CA THR A 131 6.88 -0.40 -11.48
C THR A 131 7.07 0.45 -10.22
N LEU A 132 7.57 -0.11 -9.10
CA LEU A 132 7.93 0.66 -7.91
C LEU A 132 8.99 1.73 -8.23
N GLY A 133 10.04 1.37 -8.97
CA GLY A 133 11.06 2.30 -9.44
C GLY A 133 10.48 3.35 -10.38
N ALA A 134 9.59 2.95 -11.30
CA ALA A 134 8.92 3.88 -12.21
C ALA A 134 8.03 4.90 -11.48
N VAL A 135 7.30 4.49 -10.44
CA VAL A 135 6.52 5.42 -9.60
C VAL A 135 7.43 6.44 -8.94
N ARG A 136 8.54 5.99 -8.33
CA ARG A 136 9.54 6.88 -7.74
C ARG A 136 10.08 7.87 -8.78
N ASP A 137 10.51 7.37 -9.93
CA ASP A 137 11.21 8.19 -10.92
C ASP A 137 10.26 9.15 -11.68
N ALA A 138 8.96 8.85 -11.72
CA ALA A 138 7.95 9.72 -12.33
C ALA A 138 7.61 10.94 -11.47
N GLN A 139 7.95 10.95 -10.17
CA GLN A 139 7.74 12.09 -9.26
C GLN A 139 6.32 12.68 -9.35
N GLY A 140 5.31 11.80 -9.40
CA GLY A 140 3.90 12.18 -9.47
C GLY A 140 3.37 12.50 -10.87
N ASP A 141 4.21 12.52 -11.90
CA ASP A 141 3.75 12.63 -13.29
C ASP A 141 3.09 11.33 -13.75
N PHE A 142 1.76 11.32 -13.69
CA PHE A 142 0.96 10.18 -14.11
C PHE A 142 1.10 9.86 -15.60
N ARG A 143 1.26 10.87 -16.47
CA ARG A 143 1.39 10.65 -17.91
C ARG A 143 2.71 9.98 -18.23
N GLU A 144 3.80 10.44 -17.62
CA GLU A 144 5.12 9.81 -17.73
C GLU A 144 5.09 8.37 -17.21
N LEU A 145 4.46 8.13 -16.06
CA LEU A 145 4.32 6.79 -15.51
C LEU A 145 3.58 5.85 -16.46
N VAL A 146 2.45 6.28 -17.01
CA VAL A 146 1.68 5.52 -18.01
C VAL A 146 2.51 5.29 -19.28
N ALA A 147 3.22 6.30 -19.79
CA ALA A 147 4.06 6.18 -20.97
C ALA A 147 5.16 5.12 -20.77
N ARG A 148 5.83 5.12 -19.61
CA ARG A 148 6.82 4.10 -19.25
C ARG A 148 6.22 2.70 -19.17
N GLN A 149 5.08 2.53 -18.51
CA GLN A 149 4.45 1.21 -18.42
C GLN A 149 3.95 0.71 -19.78
N ASN A 150 3.48 1.61 -20.63
CA ASN A 150 3.01 1.29 -21.98
C ASN A 150 4.12 0.72 -22.89
N MET A 151 5.38 1.09 -22.66
CA MET A 151 6.54 0.50 -23.37
C MET A 151 6.71 -1.00 -23.09
N TYR A 152 6.19 -1.48 -21.96
CA TYR A 152 6.29 -2.88 -21.51
C TYR A 152 4.93 -3.58 -21.44
N ARG A 153 3.89 -3.03 -22.10
CA ARG A 153 2.56 -3.64 -22.11
C ARG A 153 2.57 -5.01 -22.77
N PHE A 154 1.68 -5.89 -22.34
CA PHE A 154 1.46 -7.13 -23.06
C PHE A 154 0.81 -6.87 -24.43
N PRO A 155 1.05 -7.71 -25.45
CA PRO A 155 0.45 -7.54 -26.78
C PRO A 155 -1.08 -7.47 -26.78
N SER A 156 -1.73 -8.08 -25.78
CA SER A 156 -3.19 -8.11 -25.60
C SER A 156 -3.76 -6.92 -24.82
N GLU A 157 -2.93 -6.09 -24.18
CA GLU A 157 -3.38 -4.92 -23.41
C GLU A 157 -3.48 -3.69 -24.32
N ASP A 158 -4.51 -2.86 -24.15
CA ASP A 158 -4.55 -1.53 -24.76
C ASP A 158 -4.06 -0.43 -23.79
N LEU A 159 -4.10 0.83 -24.22
CA LEU A 159 -3.68 1.95 -23.37
C LEU A 159 -4.58 2.10 -22.12
N SER A 160 -5.87 1.80 -22.23
CA SER A 160 -6.81 1.87 -21.13
C SER A 160 -6.49 0.82 -20.07
N ASP A 161 -6.11 -0.38 -20.49
CA ASP A 161 -5.64 -1.45 -19.60
C ASP A 161 -4.38 -1.03 -18.84
N VAL A 162 -3.42 -0.38 -19.52
CA VAL A 162 -2.20 0.15 -18.89
C VAL A 162 -2.53 1.22 -17.86
N VAL A 163 -3.41 2.17 -18.20
CA VAL A 163 -3.89 3.22 -17.29
C VAL A 163 -4.53 2.59 -16.04
N ALA A 164 -5.44 1.63 -16.23
CA ALA A 164 -6.08 0.91 -15.14
C ALA A 164 -5.06 0.16 -14.26
N SER A 165 -4.05 -0.46 -14.87
CA SER A 165 -2.97 -1.16 -14.18
C SER A 165 -2.14 -0.23 -13.31
N VAL A 166 -1.77 0.96 -13.83
CA VAL A 166 -1.03 1.98 -13.07
C VAL A 166 -1.82 2.45 -11.86
N LEU A 167 -3.10 2.79 -12.04
CA LEU A 167 -3.98 3.21 -10.95
C LEU A 167 -4.16 2.11 -9.91
N ALA A 168 -4.37 0.87 -10.36
CA ALA A 168 -4.47 -0.30 -9.49
C ALA A 168 -3.17 -0.57 -8.73
N PHE A 169 -2.00 -0.29 -9.32
CA PHE A 169 -0.71 -0.42 -8.66
C PHE A 169 -0.52 0.64 -7.58
N GLN A 170 -0.76 1.92 -7.89
CA GLN A 170 -0.70 3.00 -6.90
C GLN A 170 -1.65 2.73 -5.73
N ARG A 171 -2.89 2.35 -6.00
CA ARG A 171 -3.88 2.12 -4.93
C ARG A 171 -3.62 0.86 -4.10
N ASN A 172 -3.40 -0.29 -4.75
CA ASN A 172 -3.38 -1.57 -4.06
C ASN A 172 -1.96 -2.01 -3.65
N TRP A 173 -0.96 -1.71 -4.47
CA TRP A 173 0.41 -2.12 -4.20
C TRP A 173 1.15 -1.11 -3.35
N MET A 174 1.16 0.17 -3.75
CA MET A 174 1.83 1.22 -2.97
C MET A 174 1.09 1.52 -1.67
N GLY A 175 -0.25 1.62 -1.71
CA GLY A 175 -1.06 1.94 -0.53
C GLY A 175 -1.28 0.77 0.46
N PHE A 176 -0.98 -0.48 0.10
CA PHE A 176 -1.29 -1.61 0.97
C PHE A 176 -0.32 -2.79 0.87
N THR A 177 -0.13 -3.37 -0.32
CA THR A 177 0.54 -4.67 -0.45
C THR A 177 2.03 -4.58 -0.14
N ILE A 178 2.75 -3.62 -0.73
CA ILE A 178 4.18 -3.39 -0.48
C ILE A 178 4.41 -3.00 0.99
N PRO A 179 3.66 -2.04 1.57
CA PRO A 179 3.80 -1.74 2.99
C PRO A 179 3.56 -2.94 3.91
N SER A 180 2.55 -3.75 3.62
CA SER A 180 2.26 -4.96 4.40
C SER A 180 3.40 -5.97 4.34
N LEU A 181 3.97 -6.20 3.15
CA LEU A 181 5.13 -7.09 2.96
C LEU A 181 6.36 -6.59 3.72
N LEU A 182 6.67 -5.30 3.63
CA LEU A 182 7.80 -4.69 4.31
C LEU A 182 7.65 -4.75 5.83
N ARG A 183 6.47 -4.40 6.38
CA ARG A 183 6.19 -4.48 7.82
C ARG A 183 6.29 -5.92 8.33
N ALA A 184 5.71 -6.88 7.61
CA ALA A 184 5.79 -8.29 7.99
C ALA A 184 7.23 -8.80 7.99
N SER A 185 7.98 -8.45 6.94
CA SER A 185 9.40 -8.82 6.81
C SER A 185 10.24 -8.20 7.91
N GLN A 186 10.02 -6.94 8.27
CA GLN A 186 10.69 -6.28 9.38
C GLN A 186 10.44 -7.00 10.71
N ARG A 187 9.19 -7.36 11.02
CA ARG A 187 8.86 -8.02 12.29
C ARG A 187 9.51 -9.40 12.39
N ILE A 188 9.38 -10.21 11.33
CA ILE A 188 9.99 -11.55 11.26
C ILE A 188 11.51 -11.44 11.37
N TYR A 189 12.13 -10.57 10.57
CA TYR A 189 13.57 -10.36 10.62
C TYR A 189 14.04 -9.87 11.98
N ASN A 190 13.36 -8.91 12.59
CA ASN A 190 13.77 -8.35 13.88
C ASN A 190 13.70 -9.37 15.01
N GLU A 191 12.74 -10.29 14.99
CA GLU A 191 12.71 -11.39 15.96
C GLU A 191 13.88 -12.35 15.74
N VAL A 192 14.13 -12.73 14.48
CA VAL A 192 15.29 -13.57 14.13
C VAL A 192 16.61 -12.90 14.52
N ALA A 193 16.80 -11.63 14.19
CA ALA A 193 18.00 -10.85 14.51
C ALA A 193 18.21 -10.78 16.02
N THR A 194 17.14 -10.54 16.80
CA THR A 194 17.20 -10.53 18.26
C THR A 194 17.66 -11.88 18.81
N SER A 195 17.15 -13.00 18.27
CA SER A 195 17.56 -14.35 18.69
C SER A 195 19.01 -14.68 18.37
N LEU A 196 19.61 -13.98 17.41
CA LEU A 196 20.99 -14.18 16.95
C LEU A 196 21.97 -13.11 17.47
N GLY A 197 21.50 -12.12 18.23
CA GLY A 197 22.32 -10.97 18.65
C GLY A 197 22.74 -10.05 17.50
N GLU A 198 21.99 -10.01 16.40
CA GLU A 198 22.24 -9.17 15.23
C GLU A 198 21.47 -7.83 15.32
N ALA A 199 21.90 -6.83 14.53
CA ALA A 199 21.24 -5.54 14.45
C ALA A 199 19.82 -5.67 13.86
N ARG A 200 18.89 -4.84 14.34
CA ARG A 200 17.51 -4.79 13.88
C ARG A 200 17.35 -3.79 12.73
N GLY A 201 16.40 -4.07 11.83
CA GLY A 201 15.96 -3.15 10.79
C GLY A 201 14.82 -2.24 11.25
N ASN A 202 14.76 -1.03 10.68
CA ASN A 202 13.67 -0.08 10.86
C ASN A 202 13.33 0.63 9.54
N TYR A 203 12.31 0.10 8.88
CA TYR A 203 11.87 0.44 7.53
C TYR A 203 10.84 1.58 7.50
N GLU A 204 10.47 2.16 8.65
CA GLU A 204 9.36 3.12 8.75
C GLU A 204 9.52 4.33 7.83
N PHE A 205 10.74 4.85 7.71
CA PHE A 205 11.03 5.93 6.77
C PHE A 205 10.73 5.54 5.32
N TYR A 206 11.23 4.37 4.87
CA TYR A 206 11.00 3.90 3.51
C TYR A 206 9.54 3.52 3.27
N LEU A 207 8.86 2.95 4.26
CA LEU A 207 7.42 2.68 4.25
C LEU A 207 6.63 3.95 3.97
N SER A 208 6.91 5.01 4.72
CA SER A 208 6.29 6.33 4.51
C SER A 208 6.54 6.85 3.09
N ARG A 209 7.75 6.69 2.54
CA ARG A 209 8.02 7.07 1.14
C ARG A 209 7.19 6.26 0.15
N VAL A 210 7.06 4.94 0.34
CA VAL A 210 6.24 4.10 -0.54
C VAL A 210 4.77 4.47 -0.46
N GLU A 211 4.23 4.64 0.75
CA GLU A 211 2.81 4.97 0.99
C GLU A 211 2.44 6.34 0.39
N ASN A 212 3.39 7.27 0.37
CA ASN A 212 3.23 8.60 -0.22
C ASN A 212 3.67 8.69 -1.69
N LEU A 213 3.77 7.57 -2.41
CA LEU A 213 4.20 7.53 -3.83
C LEU A 213 5.55 8.24 -4.10
N PHE A 214 6.41 8.28 -3.09
CA PHE A 214 7.70 8.99 -3.02
C PHE A 214 7.61 10.52 -3.05
N LEU A 215 6.41 11.09 -2.90
CA LEU A 215 6.14 12.52 -2.84
C LEU A 215 6.16 13.05 -1.39
N ALA A 216 6.04 14.37 -1.24
CA ALA A 216 5.80 14.99 0.06
C ALA A 216 4.44 14.51 0.62
N PRO A 217 4.36 14.08 1.91
CA PRO A 217 3.14 13.48 2.46
C PRO A 217 1.89 14.35 2.31
N ASN A 218 2.04 15.66 2.55
CA ASN A 218 0.94 16.62 2.49
C ASN A 218 0.32 16.73 1.07
N LEU A 219 1.03 16.35 0.01
CA LEU A 219 0.49 16.38 -1.35
C LEU A 219 -0.58 15.31 -1.58
N LEU A 220 -0.46 14.14 -0.96
CA LEU A 220 -1.48 13.10 -1.05
C LEU A 220 -2.64 13.38 -0.09
N GLU A 221 -2.35 13.94 1.09
CA GLU A 221 -3.37 14.29 2.09
C GLU A 221 -4.38 15.32 1.57
N LEU A 222 -3.98 16.19 0.63
CA LEU A 222 -4.87 17.15 -0.03
C LEU A 222 -6.04 16.48 -0.79
N ASP A 223 -5.92 15.20 -1.18
CA ASP A 223 -7.00 14.43 -1.78
C ASP A 223 -8.16 14.23 -0.79
N GLU A 224 -7.89 14.16 0.52
CA GLU A 224 -8.91 14.09 1.58
C GLU A 224 -9.74 15.39 1.68
N TYR A 225 -9.17 16.51 1.23
CA TYR A 225 -9.82 17.81 1.14
C TYR A 225 -10.46 18.06 -0.24
N GLY A 226 -10.45 17.06 -1.12
CA GLY A 226 -11.04 17.11 -2.46
C GLY A 226 -10.11 17.68 -3.53
N LEU A 227 -8.85 17.97 -3.22
CA LEU A 227 -7.87 18.44 -4.20
C LEU A 227 -7.04 17.26 -4.75
N PRO A 228 -7.31 16.80 -5.98
CA PRO A 228 -6.66 15.61 -6.51
C PRO A 228 -5.15 15.83 -6.73
N LEU A 229 -4.37 14.76 -6.55
CA LEU A 229 -2.89 14.80 -6.60
C LEU A 229 -2.30 15.56 -7.82
N PRO A 230 -2.80 15.39 -9.08
CA PRO A 230 -2.27 16.14 -10.22
C PRO A 230 -2.38 17.66 -10.04
N LEU A 231 -3.46 18.11 -9.41
CA LEU A 231 -3.69 19.52 -9.14
C LEU A 231 -2.86 19.98 -7.93
N ALA A 232 -2.74 19.17 -6.88
CA ALA A 232 -1.83 19.45 -5.76
C ALA A 232 -0.37 19.64 -6.23
N LEU A 233 0.14 18.76 -7.10
CA LEU A 233 1.47 18.88 -7.71
C LEU A 233 1.61 20.15 -8.54
N ARG A 234 0.55 20.52 -9.26
CA ARG A 234 0.55 21.77 -10.03
C ARG A 234 0.62 22.99 -9.12
N PHE A 235 -0.09 22.99 -8.00
CA PHE A 235 -0.02 24.06 -7.01
C PHE A 235 1.35 24.11 -6.31
N SER A 236 1.96 22.96 -6.05
CA SER A 236 3.36 22.85 -5.61
C SER A 236 4.30 23.59 -6.56
N GLN A 237 4.20 23.34 -7.87
CA GLN A 237 4.99 24.03 -8.90
C GLN A 237 4.71 25.54 -8.96
N LEU A 238 3.52 25.98 -8.54
CA LEU A 238 3.14 27.39 -8.42
C LEU A 238 3.59 28.03 -7.10
N GLY A 239 4.30 27.28 -6.25
CA GLY A 239 4.88 27.77 -5.00
C GLY A 239 4.05 27.47 -3.74
N MET A 240 3.16 26.48 -3.79
CA MET A 240 2.46 26.00 -2.59
C MET A 240 3.45 25.35 -1.63
N VAL A 241 3.32 25.65 -0.34
CA VAL A 241 4.10 24.99 0.71
C VAL A 241 3.77 23.50 0.74
N GLU A 242 4.78 22.63 0.76
CA GLU A 242 4.62 21.16 0.78
C GLU A 242 4.98 20.53 2.13
N GLU A 243 5.75 21.24 2.95
CA GLU A 243 6.26 20.77 4.24
C GLU A 243 5.59 21.52 5.41
N GLY A 244 5.48 20.87 6.55
CA GLY A 244 4.86 21.44 7.75
C GLY A 244 3.48 20.86 8.04
N ASP A 245 2.72 21.57 8.88
CA ASP A 245 1.35 21.18 9.25
C ASP A 245 0.41 21.32 8.04
N ILE A 246 -0.54 20.39 7.88
CA ILE A 246 -1.53 20.43 6.80
C ILE A 246 -2.29 21.77 6.75
N SER A 247 -2.49 22.41 7.90
CA SER A 247 -3.11 23.74 8.00
C SER A 247 -2.32 24.80 7.23
N GLN A 248 -0.98 24.76 7.30
CA GLN A 248 -0.10 25.70 6.60
C GLN A 248 -0.12 25.45 5.09
N VAL A 249 -0.18 24.18 4.69
CA VAL A 249 -0.33 23.78 3.28
C VAL A 249 -1.66 24.28 2.71
N LEU A 250 -2.76 24.09 3.45
CA LEU A 250 -4.09 24.57 3.06
C LEU A 250 -4.16 26.10 2.98
N GLU A 251 -3.57 26.81 3.94
CA GLU A 251 -3.49 28.28 3.89
C GLU A 251 -2.72 28.76 2.66
N SER A 252 -1.58 28.13 2.37
CA SER A 252 -0.79 28.42 1.17
C SER A 252 -1.55 28.11 -0.13
N PHE A 253 -2.29 27.00 -0.17
CA PHE A 253 -3.15 26.62 -1.29
C PHE A 253 -4.23 27.68 -1.52
N ILE A 254 -4.98 28.05 -0.47
CA ILE A 254 -6.06 29.04 -0.53
C ILE A 254 -5.52 30.38 -1.04
N ALA A 255 -4.40 30.84 -0.48
CA ALA A 255 -3.77 32.08 -0.89
C ALA A 255 -3.38 32.09 -2.37
N LEU A 256 -2.86 30.97 -2.89
CA LEU A 256 -2.51 30.83 -4.31
C LEU A 256 -3.75 30.73 -5.21
N ALA A 257 -4.77 29.97 -4.79
CA ALA A 257 -5.98 29.69 -5.57
C ALA A 257 -6.81 30.96 -5.85
N GLN A 258 -6.69 31.97 -5.00
CA GLN A 258 -7.35 33.28 -5.17
C GLN A 258 -6.57 34.24 -6.07
N GLN A 259 -5.31 33.96 -6.40
CA GLN A 259 -4.50 34.89 -7.21
C GLN A 259 -4.95 34.87 -8.68
N PRO A 260 -5.12 36.05 -9.32
CA PRO A 260 -5.50 36.12 -10.74
C PRO A 260 -4.54 35.37 -11.67
N ARG A 261 -3.23 35.40 -11.36
CA ARG A 261 -2.20 34.69 -12.13
C ARG A 261 -2.40 33.18 -12.08
N THR A 262 -2.59 32.62 -10.88
CA THR A 262 -2.88 31.19 -10.70
C THR A 262 -4.14 30.80 -11.44
N ARG A 263 -5.25 31.52 -11.24
CA ARG A 263 -6.53 31.23 -11.90
C ARG A 263 -6.43 31.26 -13.42
N SER A 264 -5.69 32.22 -13.99
CA SER A 264 -5.48 32.30 -15.44
C SER A 264 -4.65 31.16 -16.03
N ALA A 265 -3.87 30.46 -15.20
CA ALA A 265 -3.08 29.32 -15.65
C ALA A 265 -3.91 28.01 -15.68
N LEU A 266 -4.99 27.93 -14.92
CA LEU A 266 -5.82 26.73 -14.79
C LEU A 266 -6.83 26.60 -15.94
N SER A 267 -7.12 25.36 -16.34
CA SER A 267 -8.22 25.06 -17.26
C SER A 267 -9.58 25.22 -16.58
N GLU A 268 -10.65 25.24 -17.37
CA GLU A 268 -12.03 25.33 -16.86
C GLU A 268 -12.36 24.22 -15.86
N VAL A 269 -11.94 22.97 -16.16
CA VAL A 269 -12.16 21.82 -15.27
C VAL A 269 -11.36 21.97 -13.97
N GLU A 270 -10.11 22.43 -14.04
CA GLU A 270 -9.29 22.62 -12.83
C GLU A 270 -9.84 23.76 -11.97
N LEU A 271 -10.29 24.86 -12.58
CA LEU A 271 -10.96 25.95 -11.88
C LEU A 271 -12.21 25.46 -11.16
N TRP A 272 -13.02 24.64 -11.82
CA TRP A 272 -14.21 24.04 -11.21
C TRP A 272 -13.87 23.20 -9.96
N ILE A 273 -12.82 22.36 -10.03
CA ILE A 273 -12.36 21.58 -8.88
C ILE A 273 -11.85 22.51 -7.76
N VAL A 274 -10.99 23.48 -8.09
CA VAL A 274 -10.46 24.43 -7.10
C VAL A 274 -11.59 25.19 -6.40
N ASP A 275 -12.58 25.65 -7.15
CA ASP A 275 -13.70 26.41 -6.59
C ASP A 275 -14.59 25.54 -5.69
N ASP A 276 -14.80 24.27 -6.03
CA ASP A 276 -15.51 23.33 -5.15
C ASP A 276 -14.75 23.06 -3.85
N VAL A 277 -13.42 22.89 -3.92
CA VAL A 277 -12.56 22.76 -2.74
C VAL A 277 -12.62 24.01 -1.87
N LEU A 278 -12.46 25.21 -2.46
CA LEU A 278 -12.54 26.48 -1.72
C LEU A 278 -13.91 26.67 -1.03
N ALA A 279 -14.99 26.26 -1.69
CA ALA A 279 -16.32 26.29 -1.11
C ALA A 279 -16.48 25.27 0.02
N GLY A 280 -15.91 24.06 -0.14
CA GLY A 280 -15.86 23.03 0.91
C GLY A 280 -15.09 23.47 2.15
N LEU A 281 -14.03 24.27 1.96
CA LEU A 281 -13.24 24.88 3.03
C LEU A 281 -13.87 26.15 3.64
N GLY A 282 -15.03 26.58 3.14
CA GLY A 282 -15.74 27.76 3.65
C GLY A 282 -15.11 29.11 3.25
N VAL A 283 -14.24 29.11 2.23
CA VAL A 283 -13.53 30.31 1.75
C VAL A 283 -14.41 31.14 0.81
N VAL A 284 -15.26 30.48 0.02
CA VAL A 284 -16.16 31.11 -0.96
C VAL A 284 -17.56 30.52 -0.84
N SER A 285 -18.60 31.32 -1.02
CA SER A 285 -19.97 30.82 -1.09
C SER A 285 -20.15 29.93 -2.33
N ARG A 286 -20.79 28.76 -2.18
CA ARG A 286 -21.13 27.91 -3.33
C ARG A 286 -21.95 28.72 -4.34
N PRO A 287 -21.58 28.72 -5.63
CA PRO A 287 -22.48 29.24 -6.65
C PRO A 287 -23.75 28.38 -6.65
N ASN A 288 -24.92 29.03 -6.64
CA ASN A 288 -26.24 28.39 -6.75
C ASN A 288 -26.38 27.64 -8.08
#